data_AF-A0A7L0FYZ9-F1
#
_entry.id   AF-A0A7L0FYZ9-F1
#
_cell.length_a   1.000
_cell.length_b   1.000
_cell.length_c   1.000
_cell.angle_alpha   90.00
_cell.angle_beta   90.00
_cell.angle_gamma   90.00
#
_symmetry.space_group_name_H-M   'P 1'
#
loop_
_entity.id
_entity.type
_entity.pdbx_description
1 polymer ?
#
loop_
_entity_poly.entity_id
_entity_poly.type
_entity_poly.pdbx_seq_one_letter_code
_entity_poly.pdbx_strand_id
1 'polypeptide(L)'
;EYTDDNALIPKNTSVIVRRIPAGGVKAAIKTCVAVFLTCLPNNSLLQTANLAEANASEEDKIKAMMVQSCQEYNPINSMKKPPPSYTCFRCGKPGHYRKDCPTNGDKNVQSVPRIKKSTGIPRSFMVEVKDPNTKGAMMTNDGKYVIPIINA
;
A
#
# COMPACT_ATOMS: atom_id res chain seq x y z
N GLU A 1 32.74 -28.45 -12.03
CA GLU A 1 31.69 -27.70 -11.32
C GLU A 1 31.43 -28.39 -9.98
N TYR A 2 31.14 -27.62 -8.94
CA TYR A 2 30.76 -28.18 -7.63
C TYR A 2 29.24 -28.25 -7.58
N THR A 3 28.68 -29.43 -7.86
CA THR A 3 27.22 -29.66 -7.92
C THR A 3 26.64 -30.24 -6.64
N ASP A 4 27.48 -30.79 -5.77
CA ASP A 4 27.11 -31.40 -4.49
C ASP A 4 27.37 -30.41 -3.34
N ASP A 5 26.38 -30.22 -2.47
CA ASP A 5 26.46 -29.30 -1.33
C ASP A 5 27.47 -29.74 -0.25
N ASN A 6 27.89 -31.01 -0.25
CA ASN A 6 28.90 -31.55 0.68
C ASN A 6 30.33 -31.55 0.11
N ALA A 7 30.54 -31.03 -1.10
CA ALA A 7 31.86 -31.00 -1.71
C ALA A 7 32.78 -30.00 -0.98
N LEU A 8 33.87 -30.51 -0.38
CA LEU A 8 34.86 -29.70 0.33
C LEU A 8 35.79 -28.97 -0.66
N ILE A 9 35.84 -27.64 -0.56
CA ILE A 9 36.77 -26.80 -1.33
C ILE A 9 38.01 -26.51 -0.48
N PRO A 10 39.22 -26.89 -0.91
CA PRO A 10 40.46 -26.61 -0.17
C PRO A 10 40.75 -25.11 0.01
N LYS A 11 41.42 -24.75 1.12
CA LYS A 11 41.63 -23.35 1.55
C LYS A 11 42.51 -22.50 0.62
N ASN A 12 43.20 -23.11 -0.34
CA ASN A 12 44.16 -22.47 -1.24
C ASN A 12 43.79 -22.62 -2.72
N THR A 13 42.52 -22.96 -3.03
CA THR A 13 42.02 -23.05 -4.40
C THR A 13 41.10 -21.87 -4.71
N SER A 14 41.30 -21.19 -5.84
CA SER A 14 40.37 -20.17 -6.34
C SER A 14 39.20 -20.83 -7.07
N VAL A 15 37.98 -20.32 -6.85
CA VAL A 15 36.75 -20.82 -7.49
C VAL A 15 35.92 -19.66 -8.04
N ILE A 16 35.20 -19.91 -9.14
CA ILE A 16 34.27 -18.95 -9.74
C ILE A 16 32.86 -19.30 -9.27
N VAL A 17 32.16 -18.33 -8.68
CA VAL A 17 30.81 -18.51 -8.12
C VAL A 17 29.76 -17.99 -9.11
N ARG A 18 28.80 -18.84 -9.47
CA ARG A 18 27.65 -18.50 -10.33
C ARG A 18 26.35 -18.85 -9.61
N ARG A 19 25.38 -17.94 -9.60
CA ARG A 19 24.03 -18.22 -9.08
C ARG A 19 23.21 -18.95 -10.15
N ILE A 20 22.55 -20.04 -9.75
CA ILE A 20 21.63 -20.81 -10.59
C ILE A 20 20.27 -20.81 -9.89
N PRO A 21 19.16 -20.49 -10.59
CA PRO A 21 17.84 -20.54 -9.98
C PRO A 21 17.46 -21.97 -9.59
N ALA A 22 17.12 -22.18 -8.31
CA ALA A 22 16.69 -23.45 -7.77
C ALA A 22 15.20 -23.70 -8.11
N GLY A 23 14.92 -24.20 -9.32
CA GLY A 23 13.58 -24.61 -9.73
C GLY A 23 12.72 -23.50 -10.37
N GLY A 24 11.94 -23.90 -11.38
CA GLY A 24 11.15 -23.01 -12.22
C GLY A 24 10.19 -22.12 -11.44
N VAL A 25 10.29 -20.82 -11.68
CA VAL A 25 9.44 -19.79 -11.06
C VAL A 25 7.98 -19.99 -11.48
N LYS A 26 7.12 -20.40 -10.55
CA LYS A 26 5.65 -20.28 -10.73
C LYS A 26 5.28 -18.81 -10.58
N ALA A 27 4.90 -18.16 -11.68
CA ALA A 27 4.48 -16.77 -11.70
C ALA A 27 3.18 -16.60 -10.90
N ALA A 28 3.25 -15.93 -9.75
CA ALA A 28 2.07 -15.42 -9.07
C ALA A 28 1.58 -14.17 -9.83
N ILE A 29 0.52 -14.33 -10.61
CA ILE A 29 -0.16 -13.25 -11.32
C ILE A 29 -0.84 -12.35 -10.30
N LYS A 30 -0.30 -11.13 -10.10
CA LYS A 30 -1.05 -10.02 -9.48
C LYS A 30 -1.40 -9.02 -10.58
N THR A 31 -2.68 -8.99 -10.91
CA THR A 31 -3.28 -8.13 -11.93
C THR A 31 -3.25 -6.66 -11.47
N CYS A 32 -2.62 -5.79 -12.26
CA CYS A 32 -2.70 -4.34 -12.13
C CYS A 32 -3.28 -3.78 -13.43
N VAL A 33 -4.39 -3.05 -13.31
CA VAL A 33 -5.25 -2.60 -14.41
C VAL A 33 -4.62 -1.43 -15.18
N ALA A 34 -4.82 -1.50 -16.50
CA ALA A 34 -4.47 -0.58 -17.56
C ALA A 34 -4.63 0.92 -17.26
N VAL A 35 -3.55 1.70 -17.43
CA VAL A 35 -3.55 3.03 -18.08
C VAL A 35 -2.14 3.28 -18.66
N PHE A 36 -2.06 3.90 -19.84
CA PHE A 36 -0.88 4.33 -20.62
C PHE A 36 -0.41 3.39 -21.75
N LEU A 37 -1.33 3.16 -22.69
CA LEU A 37 -1.10 2.58 -24.00
C LEU A 37 -0.70 3.69 -25.01
N THR A 38 0.52 4.20 -25.00
CA THR A 38 0.99 5.09 -26.10
C THR A 38 2.44 4.90 -26.55
N CYS A 39 3.27 4.09 -25.90
CA CYS A 39 4.69 3.98 -26.27
C CYS A 39 5.22 2.56 -26.54
N LEU A 40 4.37 1.52 -26.51
CA LEU A 40 4.79 0.16 -26.90
C LEU A 40 3.74 -0.52 -27.80
N PRO A 41 4.18 -1.21 -28.87
CA PRO A 41 3.27 -1.88 -29.80
C PRO A 41 2.59 -3.12 -29.21
N ASN A 42 3.13 -3.71 -28.14
CA ASN A 42 2.66 -5.00 -27.61
C ASN A 42 2.40 -4.96 -26.09
N ASN A 43 1.12 -4.91 -25.71
CA ASN A 43 0.66 -4.90 -24.32
C ASN A 43 0.97 -6.23 -23.57
N SER A 44 1.18 -7.33 -24.30
CA SER A 44 1.47 -8.66 -23.74
C SER A 44 2.82 -8.77 -23.03
N LEU A 45 3.84 -8.04 -23.48
CA LEU A 45 5.20 -8.09 -22.93
C LEU A 45 5.32 -7.31 -21.61
N LEU A 46 4.44 -6.34 -21.38
CA LEU A 46 4.46 -5.52 -20.17
C LEU A 46 4.01 -6.28 -18.91
N GLN A 47 3.21 -7.34 -19.06
CA GLN A 47 2.69 -8.15 -17.95
C GLN A 47 3.47 -9.45 -17.70
N THR A 48 4.40 -9.82 -18.59
CA THR A 48 5.21 -11.04 -18.41
C THR A 48 6.31 -10.80 -17.37
N ALA A 49 6.37 -11.67 -16.36
CA ALA A 49 7.42 -11.66 -15.34
C ALA A 49 8.78 -12.18 -15.86
N ASN A 50 8.76 -13.05 -16.87
CA ASN A 50 9.96 -13.58 -17.53
C ASN A 50 10.07 -13.06 -18.96
N LEU A 51 10.96 -12.09 -19.18
CA LEU A 51 11.22 -11.52 -20.51
C LEU A 51 12.16 -12.40 -21.35
N ALA A 52 12.94 -13.27 -20.70
CA ALA A 52 13.91 -14.14 -21.36
C ALA A 52 13.24 -15.12 -22.32
N GLU A 53 12.10 -15.69 -21.93
CA GLU A 53 11.34 -16.71 -22.68
C GLU A 53 10.33 -16.10 -23.66
N ALA A 54 10.16 -14.77 -23.68
CA ALA A 54 9.19 -14.11 -24.53
C ALA A 54 9.61 -14.14 -26.02
N ASN A 55 8.66 -14.42 -26.92
CA ASN A 55 8.86 -14.35 -28.37
C ASN A 55 8.75 -12.89 -28.86
N ALA A 56 9.77 -12.08 -28.59
CA ALA A 56 9.86 -10.69 -29.03
C ALA A 56 11.30 -10.38 -29.47
N SER A 57 11.48 -9.28 -30.22
CA SER A 57 12.81 -8.80 -30.59
C SER A 57 13.62 -8.43 -29.34
N GLU A 58 14.95 -8.50 -29.43
CA GLU A 58 15.83 -8.18 -28.31
C GLU A 58 15.64 -6.73 -27.86
N GLU A 59 15.39 -5.83 -28.80
CA GLU A 59 15.13 -4.41 -28.55
C GLU A 59 13.83 -4.19 -27.75
N ASP A 60 12.77 -4.94 -28.08
CA ASP A 60 11.48 -4.84 -27.37
C ASP A 60 11.55 -5.45 -25.97
N LYS A 61 12.36 -6.51 -25.78
CA LYS A 61 12.65 -7.07 -24.46
C LYS A 61 13.40 -6.05 -23.59
N ILE A 62 14.43 -5.40 -24.13
CA ILE A 62 15.20 -4.37 -23.41
C ILE A 62 14.28 -3.19 -23.04
N LYS A 63 13.44 -2.73 -23.98
CA LYS A 63 12.50 -1.64 -23.72
C LYS A 63 11.47 -2.01 -22.65
N ALA A 64 10.91 -3.22 -22.71
CA ALA A 64 9.97 -3.69 -21.71
C ALA A 64 10.61 -3.82 -20.33
N MET A 65 11.86 -4.30 -20.24
CA MET A 65 12.62 -4.35 -18.98
C MET A 65 12.75 -2.96 -18.34
N MET A 66 13.19 -1.96 -19.12
CA MET A 66 13.36 -0.58 -18.65
C MET A 66 12.04 0.04 -18.17
N VAL A 67 10.92 -0.31 -18.81
CA VAL A 67 9.59 0.18 -18.42
C VAL A 67 9.09 -0.52 -17.16
N GLN A 68 9.17 -1.85 -17.10
CA GLN A 68 8.73 -2.62 -15.92
C GLN A 68 9.51 -2.25 -14.66
N SER A 69 10.83 -2.03 -14.76
CA SER A 69 11.63 -1.59 -13.63
C SER A 69 11.19 -0.21 -13.10
N CYS A 70 10.67 0.66 -13.97
CA CYS A 70 10.25 2.02 -13.61
C CYS A 70 8.77 2.12 -13.21
N GLN A 71 7.94 1.10 -13.47
CA GLN A 71 6.50 1.13 -13.18
C GLN A 71 6.19 1.25 -11.69
N GLU A 72 6.99 0.63 -10.83
CA GLU A 72 6.76 0.68 -9.37
C GLU A 72 6.97 2.08 -8.79
N TYR A 73 7.88 2.89 -9.37
CA TYR A 73 8.18 4.25 -8.93
C TYR A 73 7.35 5.33 -9.63
N ASN A 74 6.36 4.95 -10.44
CA ASN A 74 5.50 5.94 -11.07
C ASN A 74 4.67 6.69 -10.01
N PRO A 75 4.64 8.05 -10.02
CA PRO A 75 3.90 8.84 -9.04
C PRO A 75 2.38 8.57 -9.07
N ILE A 76 1.89 7.97 -10.16
CA ILE A 76 0.49 7.52 -10.31
C ILE A 76 0.22 6.27 -9.44
N ASN A 77 1.20 5.37 -9.27
CA ASN A 77 1.10 4.22 -8.37
C ASN A 77 1.04 4.65 -6.90
N SER A 78 1.56 5.84 -6.59
CA SER A 78 1.41 6.50 -5.29
C SER A 78 -0.02 7.02 -5.03
N MET A 79 -0.87 7.06 -6.06
CA MET A 79 -2.29 7.44 -5.98
C MET A 79 -3.24 6.23 -6.01
N LYS A 80 -2.86 5.14 -5.34
CA LYS A 80 -3.79 4.02 -5.09
C LYS A 80 -5.00 4.55 -4.32
N LYS A 81 -6.21 4.27 -4.82
CA LYS A 81 -7.45 4.60 -4.09
C LYS A 81 -7.38 4.00 -2.67
N PRO A 82 -7.83 4.74 -1.65
CA PRO A 82 -7.82 4.20 -0.29
C PRO A 82 -8.69 2.95 -0.20
N PRO A 83 -8.39 2.04 0.75
CA PRO A 83 -9.22 0.87 0.99
C PRO A 83 -10.66 1.26 1.31
N PRO A 84 -11.65 0.38 1.05
CA PRO A 84 -13.07 0.70 1.20
C PRO A 84 -13.48 1.07 2.65
N SER A 85 -12.70 0.64 3.65
CA SER A 85 -12.92 0.99 5.06
C SER A 85 -12.44 2.41 5.44
N TYR A 86 -11.65 3.06 4.59
CA TYR A 86 -11.14 4.39 4.85
C TYR A 86 -12.17 5.45 4.45
N THR A 87 -12.39 6.40 5.36
CA THR A 87 -13.23 7.59 5.12
C THR A 87 -12.37 8.84 5.18
N CYS A 88 -12.66 9.81 4.31
CA CYS A 88 -11.93 11.06 4.29
C CYS A 88 -12.14 11.86 5.58
N PHE A 89 -11.06 12.25 6.25
CA PHE A 89 -11.11 13.04 7.49
C PHE A 89 -11.62 14.48 7.34
N ARG A 90 -11.84 14.96 6.10
CA ARG A 90 -12.42 16.29 5.85
C ARG A 90 -13.92 16.23 5.61
N CYS A 91 -14.38 15.38 4.69
CA CYS A 91 -15.80 15.32 4.30
C CYS A 91 -16.55 14.07 4.79
N GLY A 92 -15.87 13.10 5.41
CA GLY A 92 -16.45 11.85 5.89
C GLY A 92 -16.81 10.82 4.81
N LYS A 93 -16.71 11.18 3.53
CA LYS A 93 -17.05 10.27 2.42
C LYS A 93 -15.87 9.30 2.12
N PRO A 94 -16.15 8.02 1.81
CA PRO A 94 -15.13 7.06 1.41
C PRO A 94 -14.62 7.32 -0.02
N GLY A 95 -13.54 6.64 -0.41
CA GLY A 95 -13.07 6.56 -1.81
C GLY A 95 -11.95 7.54 -2.22
N HIS A 96 -11.52 8.45 -1.35
CA HIS A 96 -10.40 9.38 -1.62
C HIS A 96 -9.66 9.75 -0.34
N TYR A 97 -8.35 10.03 -0.42
CA TYR A 97 -7.59 10.53 0.72
C TYR A 97 -7.89 12.00 1.01
N ARG A 98 -7.51 12.49 2.20
CA ARG A 98 -7.70 13.91 2.57
C ARG A 98 -7.05 14.89 1.56
N LYS A 99 -5.95 14.48 0.91
CA LYS A 99 -5.25 15.26 -0.12
C LYS A 99 -6.10 15.44 -1.38
N ASP A 100 -6.87 14.42 -1.73
CA ASP A 100 -7.70 14.36 -2.95
C ASP A 100 -9.17 14.67 -2.66
N CYS A 101 -9.45 15.39 -1.57
CA CYS A 101 -10.82 15.69 -1.17
C CYS A 101 -11.45 16.72 -2.11
N PRO A 102 -12.61 16.42 -2.73
CA PRO A 102 -13.26 17.34 -3.66
C PRO A 102 -13.71 18.63 -2.96
N THR A 103 -13.93 18.60 -1.65
CA THR A 103 -14.30 19.76 -0.83
C THR A 103 -13.07 20.46 -0.24
N ASN A 104 -11.87 20.34 -0.84
CA ASN A 104 -10.65 20.95 -0.28
C ASN A 104 -10.64 22.49 -0.36
N GLY A 105 -11.39 23.09 -1.29
CA GLY A 105 -11.53 24.54 -1.42
C GLY A 105 -12.52 25.17 -0.44
N ASP A 106 -13.49 24.40 0.04
CA ASP A 106 -14.56 24.93 0.87
C ASP A 106 -14.13 25.01 2.34
N LYS A 107 -14.02 26.23 2.86
CA LYS A 107 -13.75 26.49 4.30
C LYS A 107 -14.98 26.22 5.19
N ASN A 108 -16.17 26.15 4.60
CA ASN A 108 -17.43 25.90 5.32
C ASN A 108 -17.64 24.43 5.70
N VAL A 109 -16.95 23.49 5.06
CA VAL A 109 -17.04 22.07 5.41
C VAL A 109 -16.12 21.81 6.61
N GLN A 110 -16.70 21.93 7.81
CA GLN A 110 -16.03 21.52 9.04
C GLN A 110 -15.77 20.00 8.99
N SER A 111 -14.60 19.59 9.49
CA SER A 111 -14.26 18.17 9.58
C SER A 111 -15.26 17.48 10.50
N VAL A 112 -15.87 16.40 10.02
CA VAL A 112 -16.79 15.59 10.82
C VAL A 112 -16.07 15.10 12.09
N PRO A 113 -16.53 15.47 13.30
CA PRO A 113 -15.93 15.00 14.54
C PRO A 113 -16.07 13.49 14.65
N ARG A 114 -14.95 12.77 14.71
CA ARG A 114 -14.96 11.32 14.92
C ARG A 114 -14.82 11.03 16.40
N ILE A 115 -15.89 10.55 17.02
CA ILE A 115 -15.85 10.10 18.42
C ILE A 115 -14.87 8.93 18.54
N LYS A 116 -13.89 9.07 19.43
CA LYS A 116 -12.91 8.03 19.74
C LYS A 116 -13.46 7.14 20.84
N LYS A 117 -13.03 5.87 20.87
CA LYS A 117 -13.34 4.97 21.99
C LYS A 117 -12.44 5.29 23.18
N SER A 118 -12.98 5.26 24.40
CA SER A 118 -12.17 5.35 25.62
C SER A 118 -11.43 4.03 25.83
N THR A 119 -10.10 4.07 25.78
CA THR A 119 -9.23 2.92 26.04
C THR A 119 -8.19 3.32 27.08
N GLY A 120 -7.90 2.44 28.04
CA GLY A 120 -6.85 2.62 29.04
C GLY A 120 -7.11 3.60 30.20
N ILE A 121 -8.15 4.44 30.14
CA ILE A 121 -8.48 5.39 31.22
C ILE A 121 -9.58 4.79 32.13
N PRO A 122 -9.41 4.76 33.47
CA PRO A 122 -10.43 4.24 34.37
C PRO A 122 -11.70 5.10 34.41
N ARG A 123 -12.86 4.48 34.66
CA ARG A 123 -14.16 5.17 34.72
C ARG A 123 -14.25 6.24 35.81
N SER A 124 -13.49 6.11 36.90
CA SER A 124 -13.45 7.11 37.97
C SER A 124 -12.92 8.47 37.50
N PHE A 125 -12.15 8.51 36.42
CA PHE A 125 -11.61 9.73 35.82
C PHE A 125 -12.46 10.26 34.66
N MET A 126 -13.67 9.73 34.48
CA MET A 126 -14.58 10.06 33.38
C MET A 126 -15.91 10.58 33.91
N VAL A 127 -16.47 11.58 33.24
CA VAL A 127 -17.80 12.14 33.50
C VAL A 127 -18.71 11.79 32.33
N GLU A 128 -19.90 11.26 32.63
CA GLU A 128 -20.92 10.96 31.61
C GLU A 128 -21.53 12.26 31.06
N VAL A 129 -21.61 12.37 29.74
CA VAL A 129 -22.17 13.54 29.04
C VAL A 129 -23.28 13.08 28.11
N LYS A 130 -24.38 13.85 28.05
CA LYS A 130 -25.54 13.54 27.21
C LYS A 130 -25.30 13.87 25.73
N ASP A 131 -24.52 14.91 25.46
CA ASP A 131 -24.30 15.45 24.12
C ASP A 131 -23.06 14.86 23.43
N PRO A 132 -23.20 14.18 22.27
CA PRO A 132 -22.08 13.58 21.54
C PRO A 132 -21.12 14.59 20.92
N ASN A 133 -21.54 15.85 20.77
CA ASN A 133 -20.79 16.91 20.10
C ASN A 133 -19.95 17.75 21.08
N THR A 134 -19.89 17.36 22.35
CA THR A 134 -19.04 18.03 23.33
C THR A 134 -17.57 17.76 23.02
N LYS A 135 -16.73 18.80 23.17
CA LYS A 135 -15.31 18.70 22.86
C LYS A 135 -14.66 17.68 23.80
N GLY A 136 -13.97 16.69 23.22
CA GLY A 136 -13.33 15.64 24.02
C GLY A 136 -14.26 14.50 24.41
N ALA A 137 -15.48 14.44 23.89
CA ALA A 137 -16.36 13.29 24.05
C ALA A 137 -15.72 12.02 23.47
N MET A 138 -15.66 10.99 24.31
CA MET A 138 -15.24 9.64 23.97
C MET A 138 -16.40 8.68 24.21
N MET A 139 -16.46 7.60 23.44
CA MET A 139 -17.46 6.55 23.63
C MET A 139 -16.88 5.41 24.46
N THR A 140 -17.56 5.03 25.54
CA THR A 140 -17.21 3.86 26.35
C THR A 140 -17.67 2.58 25.66
N ASN A 141 -17.17 1.42 26.08
CA ASN A 141 -17.64 0.12 25.60
C ASN A 141 -19.16 -0.08 25.82
N ASP A 142 -19.70 0.56 26.87
CA ASP A 142 -21.13 0.54 27.22
C ASP A 142 -22.00 1.48 26.34
N GLY A 143 -21.39 2.15 25.34
CA GLY A 143 -22.09 3.05 24.42
C GLY A 143 -22.40 4.45 24.97
N LYS A 144 -22.02 4.73 26.22
CA LYS A 144 -22.16 6.07 26.82
C LYS A 144 -21.05 7.02 26.37
N TYR A 145 -21.40 8.29 26.17
CA TYR A 145 -20.43 9.36 25.93
C TYR A 145 -19.86 9.87 27.25
N VAL A 146 -18.55 9.98 27.31
CA VAL A 146 -17.81 10.39 28.50
C VAL A 146 -16.70 11.36 28.14
N ILE A 147 -16.38 12.27 29.05
CA ILE A 147 -15.25 13.19 28.94
C ILE A 147 -14.32 12.96 30.14
N PRO A 148 -12.99 12.94 29.96
CA PRO A 148 -12.07 12.92 31.10
C PRO A 148 -12.26 14.14 31.99
N ILE A 149 -12.17 14.00 33.32
CA ILE A 149 -12.38 15.11 34.28
C ILE A 149 -11.51 16.34 33.97
N ILE A 150 -10.30 16.14 33.44
CA ILE A 150 -9.40 17.25 33.04
C ILE A 150 -9.95 18.12 31.89
N ASN A 151 -10.96 17.64 31.16
CA ASN A 151 -11.57 18.29 30.00
C ASN A 151 -13.07 18.58 30.21
N ALA A 152 -13.59 18.29 31.40
CA ALA A 152 -15.00 18.48 31.75
C ALA A 152 -15.35 19.96 31.96
#